data_AF-A0A9W9LVM4-F1
#
_entry.id   AF-A0A9W9LVM4-F1
#
_cell.length_a   1.000
_cell.length_b   1.000
_cell.length_c   1.000
_cell.angle_alpha   90.00
_cell.angle_beta   90.00
_cell.angle_gamma   90.00
#
_symmetry.space_group_name_H-M   'P 1'
#
loop_
_entity.id
_entity.type
_entity.pdbx_description
1 polymer ?
#
loop_
_entity_poly.entity_id
_entity_poly.type
_entity_poly.pdbx_seq_one_letter_code
_entity_poly.pdbx_strand_id
1 'polypeptide(L)'
;MDTNAVIDFVHEIQGQVWVDTVNETHRTGRLCQWVSTFHPNKLSCQLDGSFHHSAFNAGMKMVFSDRTVFSDSTAWMARFPRVGIVSDDHTDEKVAMEVAALGLIRNNTTIPVLRVRLWGSAASDSLGLCPFIMMDFIDGLSESDYLWPVNSSWDCKGDELPKITGRYCKYLEIFIRVLEEEEAKMLAHKEKELSSLIKWSQIAGAIWPHILLSTGFNDYRSFPFTQLRQNLGATEWSRRASEFDNVKELEEFATRKLSELDQYDEAVEKTEDKALVDSGNMTKEQFIARCSELLSTQYYNS
;
A
#
# COMPACT_ATOMS: atom_id res chain seq x y z
N MET A 1 -9.86 12.24 -2.88
CA MET A 1 -9.41 12.35 -4.28
C MET A 1 -10.38 11.50 -5.06
N ASP A 2 -11.19 12.10 -5.92
CA ASP A 2 -11.97 11.31 -6.87
C ASP A 2 -11.01 10.77 -7.91
N THR A 3 -10.86 9.44 -7.93
CA THR A 3 -10.13 8.71 -8.95
C THR A 3 -11.06 8.47 -10.13
N ASN A 4 -10.51 8.28 -11.33
CA ASN A 4 -11.31 7.97 -12.50
C ASN A 4 -11.75 6.49 -12.43
N ALA A 5 -13.02 6.25 -12.17
CA ALA A 5 -13.61 4.95 -11.90
C ALA A 5 -13.55 4.04 -13.12
N VAL A 6 -13.61 4.59 -14.34
CA VAL A 6 -13.40 3.79 -15.56
C VAL A 6 -11.98 3.23 -15.57
N ILE A 7 -10.98 4.08 -15.26
CA ILE A 7 -9.59 3.64 -15.12
C ILE A 7 -9.46 2.65 -13.96
N ASP A 8 -10.08 2.92 -12.81
CA ASP A 8 -10.04 2.02 -11.65
C ASP A 8 -10.69 0.67 -11.94
N PHE A 9 -11.77 0.63 -12.72
CA PHE A 9 -12.41 -0.62 -13.15
C PHE A 9 -11.52 -1.39 -14.12
N VAL A 10 -10.90 -0.71 -15.10
CA VAL A 10 -9.93 -1.37 -15.98
C VAL A 10 -8.80 -1.98 -15.18
N HIS A 11 -8.23 -1.19 -14.27
CA HIS A 11 -7.18 -1.61 -13.35
C HIS A 11 -7.60 -2.77 -12.44
N GLU A 12 -8.81 -2.74 -11.89
CA GLU A 12 -9.39 -3.82 -11.09
C GLU A 12 -9.47 -5.12 -11.90
N ILE A 13 -10.03 -5.04 -13.11
CA ILE A 13 -10.20 -6.20 -13.99
C ILE A 13 -8.85 -6.74 -14.47
N GLN A 14 -7.89 -5.87 -14.83
CA GLN A 14 -6.52 -6.26 -15.17
C GLN A 14 -5.84 -6.98 -14.00
N GLY A 15 -5.98 -6.45 -12.79
CA GLY A 15 -5.49 -7.09 -11.57
C GLY A 15 -6.12 -8.46 -11.34
N GLN A 16 -7.43 -8.61 -11.58
CA GLN A 16 -8.12 -9.88 -11.45
C GLN A 16 -7.65 -10.91 -12.50
N VAL A 17 -7.51 -10.52 -13.77
CA VAL A 17 -6.97 -11.39 -14.83
C VAL A 17 -5.57 -11.88 -14.47
N TRP A 18 -4.73 -10.98 -13.93
CA TRP A 18 -3.40 -11.33 -13.46
C TRP A 18 -3.43 -12.35 -12.31
N VAL A 19 -4.26 -12.12 -11.29
CA VAL A 19 -4.44 -13.06 -10.17
C VAL A 19 -4.94 -14.42 -10.65
N ASP A 20 -5.91 -14.45 -11.55
CA ASP A 20 -6.44 -15.68 -12.14
C ASP A 20 -5.34 -16.45 -12.87
N THR A 21 -4.47 -15.75 -13.61
CA THR A 21 -3.32 -16.33 -14.31
C THR A 21 -2.29 -16.91 -13.33
N VAL A 22 -1.94 -16.18 -12.27
CA VAL A 22 -1.02 -16.69 -11.24
C VAL A 22 -1.60 -17.93 -10.56
N ASN A 23 -2.87 -17.89 -10.18
CA ASN A 23 -3.55 -19.03 -9.56
C ASN A 23 -3.58 -20.25 -10.48
N GLU A 24 -3.83 -20.06 -11.78
CA GLU A 24 -3.82 -21.13 -12.76
C GLU A 24 -2.41 -21.72 -12.95
N THR A 25 -1.37 -20.90 -13.02
CA THR A 25 0.02 -21.40 -13.10
C THR A 25 0.43 -22.15 -11.84
N HIS A 26 -0.07 -21.74 -10.66
CA HIS A 26 0.12 -22.48 -9.41
C HIS A 26 -0.62 -23.82 -9.43
N ARG A 27 -1.92 -23.82 -9.76
CA ARG A 27 -2.79 -25.02 -9.80
C ARG A 27 -2.25 -26.08 -10.77
N THR A 28 -1.68 -25.65 -11.89
CA THR A 28 -1.09 -26.53 -12.90
C THR A 28 0.36 -26.95 -12.57
N GLY A 29 0.91 -26.49 -11.43
CA GLY A 29 2.28 -26.78 -10.99
C GLY A 29 3.38 -26.04 -11.76
N ARG A 30 3.03 -25.28 -12.80
CA ARG A 30 3.95 -24.52 -13.64
C ARG A 30 4.72 -23.47 -12.86
N LEU A 31 4.06 -22.81 -11.90
CA LEU A 31 4.71 -21.79 -11.06
C LEU A 31 5.88 -22.39 -10.28
N CYS A 32 5.65 -23.50 -9.58
CA CYS A 32 6.71 -24.17 -8.82
C CYS A 32 7.81 -24.71 -9.74
N GLN A 33 7.47 -25.29 -10.89
CA GLN A 33 8.46 -25.75 -11.87
C GLN A 33 9.35 -24.59 -12.33
N TRP A 34 8.75 -23.46 -12.67
CA TRP A 34 9.45 -22.24 -13.07
C TRP A 34 10.36 -21.70 -11.97
N VAL A 35 9.85 -21.53 -10.75
CA VAL A 35 10.66 -21.08 -9.58
C VAL A 35 11.83 -22.04 -9.32
N SER A 36 11.58 -23.35 -9.39
CA SER A 36 12.60 -24.39 -9.20
C SER A 36 13.72 -24.30 -10.24
N THR A 37 13.46 -23.76 -11.45
CA THR A 37 14.52 -23.54 -12.45
C THR A 37 15.59 -22.55 -11.99
N PHE A 38 15.29 -21.68 -11.04
CA PHE A 38 16.26 -20.71 -10.54
C PHE A 38 16.96 -21.16 -9.26
N HIS A 39 16.47 -22.22 -8.62
CA HIS A 39 17.15 -22.81 -7.47
C HIS A 39 18.45 -23.49 -7.92
N PRO A 40 19.61 -23.25 -7.27
CA PRO A 40 20.90 -23.83 -7.68
C PRO A 40 20.86 -25.35 -7.79
N ASN A 41 20.17 -26.01 -6.85
CA ASN A 41 20.02 -27.47 -6.81
C ASN A 41 18.73 -27.97 -7.50
N LYS A 42 17.97 -27.08 -8.17
CA LYS A 42 16.68 -27.40 -8.81
C LYS A 42 15.70 -28.13 -7.87
N LEU A 43 15.69 -27.75 -6.59
CA LEU A 43 14.80 -28.36 -5.60
C LEU A 43 13.35 -28.07 -5.94
N SER A 44 12.47 -29.04 -5.67
CA SER A 44 11.03 -28.82 -5.76
C SER A 44 10.57 -27.85 -4.67
N CYS A 45 9.77 -26.86 -5.06
CA CYS A 45 9.11 -25.96 -4.12
C CYS A 45 7.60 -26.19 -4.01
N GLN A 46 7.04 -25.70 -2.91
CA GLN A 46 5.61 -25.59 -2.66
C GLN A 46 5.30 -24.14 -2.27
N LEU A 47 4.10 -23.68 -2.63
CA LEU A 47 3.58 -22.41 -2.13
C LEU A 47 3.15 -22.62 -0.67
N ASP A 48 3.59 -21.73 0.21
CA ASP A 48 3.21 -21.70 1.62
C ASP A 48 2.30 -20.49 1.87
N GLY A 49 1.03 -20.75 2.21
CA GLY A 49 0.03 -19.71 2.46
C GLY A 49 -0.55 -19.06 1.20
N SER A 50 -1.03 -17.82 1.36
CA SER A 50 -1.60 -16.99 0.31
C SER A 50 -0.62 -15.89 -0.13
N PHE A 51 -1.07 -14.99 -1.00
CA PHE A 51 -0.30 -13.78 -1.31
C PHE A 51 -0.01 -12.95 -0.06
N HIS A 52 1.23 -12.48 0.05
CA HIS A 52 1.65 -11.38 0.89
C HIS A 52 1.39 -10.07 0.14
N HIS A 53 0.33 -9.36 0.51
CA HIS A 53 -0.05 -8.12 -0.14
C HIS A 53 0.67 -6.92 0.47
N SER A 54 1.25 -6.09 -0.40
CA SER A 54 1.60 -4.70 -0.10
C SER A 54 0.85 -3.77 -1.06
N ALA A 55 0.91 -2.45 -0.84
CA ALA A 55 0.23 -1.48 -1.70
C ALA A 55 0.50 -1.72 -3.21
N PHE A 56 1.77 -1.92 -3.58
CA PHE A 56 2.21 -2.01 -4.98
C PHE A 56 2.78 -3.36 -5.41
N ASN A 57 2.90 -4.33 -4.51
CA ASN A 57 3.53 -5.62 -4.79
C ASN A 57 2.76 -6.78 -4.18
N ALA A 58 2.77 -7.92 -4.88
CA ALA A 58 2.29 -9.20 -4.40
C ALA A 58 3.48 -10.16 -4.21
N GLY A 59 3.61 -10.73 -3.02
CA GLY A 59 4.64 -11.72 -2.69
C GLY A 59 4.04 -13.12 -2.53
N MET A 60 4.76 -14.14 -2.95
CA MET A 60 4.41 -15.55 -2.76
C MET A 60 5.57 -16.24 -2.04
N LYS A 61 5.29 -16.89 -0.92
CA LYS A 61 6.29 -17.64 -0.16
C LYS A 61 6.46 -19.03 -0.79
N MET A 62 7.64 -19.29 -1.31
CA MET A 62 8.03 -20.53 -1.97
C MET A 62 8.96 -21.32 -1.06
N VAL A 63 8.49 -22.45 -0.54
CA VAL A 63 9.26 -23.31 0.38
C VAL A 63 9.87 -24.46 -0.41
N PHE A 64 11.19 -24.57 -0.38
CA PHE A 64 11.92 -25.66 -1.01
C PHE A 64 12.08 -26.82 -0.03
N SER A 65 11.76 -28.03 -0.50
CA SER A 65 11.97 -29.25 0.28
C SER A 65 13.27 -29.91 -0.17
N ASP A 66 14.24 -30.01 0.75
CA ASP A 66 15.37 -30.91 0.59
C ASP A 66 15.06 -32.22 1.30
N ARG A 67 14.93 -33.32 0.56
CA ARG A 67 14.71 -34.66 1.15
C ARG A 67 15.92 -35.19 1.91
N THR A 68 17.06 -34.49 1.85
CA THR A 68 18.34 -34.93 2.41
C THR A 68 18.75 -34.18 3.68
N VAL A 69 18.09 -33.07 4.03
CA VAL A 69 18.41 -32.26 5.22
C VAL A 69 17.19 -32.12 6.10
N PHE A 70 17.22 -32.76 7.28
CA PHE A 70 16.11 -32.85 8.23
C PHE A 70 15.76 -31.55 8.98
N SER A 71 16.37 -30.40 8.65
CA SER A 71 16.26 -29.19 9.49
C SER A 71 16.08 -27.82 8.82
N ASP A 72 16.45 -27.60 7.56
CA ASP A 72 16.36 -26.24 6.99
C ASP A 72 15.63 -26.22 5.65
N SER A 73 14.30 -26.12 5.68
CA SER A 73 13.54 -25.74 4.49
C SER A 73 13.91 -24.30 4.12
N THR A 74 14.63 -24.10 3.02
CA THR A 74 14.92 -22.77 2.51
C THR A 74 13.63 -22.20 1.92
N ALA A 75 13.27 -20.96 2.29
CA ALA A 75 12.10 -20.27 1.76
C ALA A 75 12.53 -19.02 0.99
N TRP A 76 11.97 -18.83 -0.19
CA TRP A 76 12.13 -17.61 -0.99
C TRP A 76 10.80 -16.88 -1.11
N MET A 77 10.86 -15.57 -1.31
CA MET A 77 9.73 -14.77 -1.76
C MET A 77 9.84 -14.54 -3.26
N ALA A 78 8.85 -15.01 -4.02
CA ALA A 78 8.63 -14.57 -5.39
C ALA A 78 7.73 -13.33 -5.36
N ARG A 79 8.29 -12.17 -5.70
CA ARG A 79 7.62 -10.87 -5.61
C ARG A 79 7.40 -10.29 -6.99
N PHE A 80 6.20 -9.76 -7.19
CA PHE A 80 5.71 -9.20 -8.44
C PHE A 80 5.12 -7.80 -8.19
N PRO A 81 5.33 -6.82 -9.08
CA PRO A 81 4.50 -5.63 -9.14
C PRO A 81 3.03 -6.01 -9.32
N ARG A 82 2.12 -5.33 -8.63
CA ARG A 82 0.68 -5.55 -8.80
C ARG A 82 0.20 -4.91 -10.10
N VAL A 83 -0.21 -5.74 -11.05
CA VAL A 83 -0.88 -5.30 -12.29
C VAL A 83 -2.17 -4.56 -11.95
N GLY A 84 -2.46 -3.48 -12.67
CA GLY A 84 -3.58 -2.56 -12.39
C GLY A 84 -3.31 -1.57 -11.24
N ILE A 85 -2.22 -1.71 -10.49
CA ILE A 85 -1.83 -0.74 -9.45
C ILE A 85 -0.53 -0.03 -9.81
N VAL A 86 0.37 -0.74 -10.47
CA VAL A 86 1.61 -0.20 -11.05
C VAL A 86 1.37 0.03 -12.53
N SER A 87 1.88 1.16 -13.06
CA SER A 87 1.85 1.46 -14.49
C SER A 87 2.60 0.38 -15.27
N ASP A 88 1.91 -0.24 -16.24
CA ASP A 88 2.44 -1.33 -17.07
C ASP A 88 3.74 -0.94 -17.80
N ASP A 89 3.80 0.29 -18.32
CA ASP A 89 4.94 0.88 -19.04
C ASP A 89 6.20 1.07 -18.18
N HIS A 90 6.07 0.96 -16.85
CA HIS A 90 7.14 1.23 -15.89
C HIS A 90 7.39 0.06 -14.93
N THR A 91 6.81 -1.11 -15.18
CA THR A 91 6.96 -2.27 -14.31
C THR A 91 8.40 -2.80 -14.27
N ASP A 92 9.09 -2.82 -15.42
CA ASP A 92 10.48 -3.25 -15.54
C ASP A 92 11.43 -2.29 -14.80
N GLU A 93 11.28 -0.98 -15.05
CA GLU A 93 12.07 0.07 -14.41
C GLU A 93 11.86 0.05 -12.89
N LYS A 94 10.62 -0.11 -12.43
CA LYS A 94 10.31 -0.22 -11.00
C LYS A 94 11.08 -1.38 -10.35
N VAL A 95 11.07 -2.56 -10.97
CA VAL A 95 11.79 -3.73 -10.43
C VAL A 95 13.31 -3.51 -10.47
N ALA A 96 13.84 -2.99 -11.58
CA ALA A 96 15.26 -2.69 -11.71
C ALA A 96 15.74 -1.69 -10.66
N MET A 97 14.97 -0.62 -10.41
CA MET A 97 15.25 0.38 -9.38
C MET A 97 15.25 -0.23 -7.97
N GLU A 98 14.27 -1.08 -7.65
CA GLU A 98 14.19 -1.75 -6.35
C GLU A 98 15.42 -2.64 -6.11
N VAL A 99 15.82 -3.44 -7.10
CA VAL A 99 16.98 -4.32 -7.02
C VAL A 99 18.29 -3.51 -6.92
N ALA A 100 18.44 -2.45 -7.71
CA ALA A 100 19.61 -1.58 -7.65
C ALA A 100 19.75 -0.92 -6.28
N ALA A 101 18.65 -0.41 -5.71
CA ALA A 101 18.64 0.18 -4.38
C ALA A 101 19.03 -0.83 -3.30
N LEU A 102 18.45 -2.04 -3.31
CA LEU A 102 18.82 -3.11 -2.37
C LEU A 102 20.30 -3.49 -2.49
N GLY A 103 20.82 -3.57 -3.72
CA GLY A 103 22.24 -3.83 -3.98
C GLY A 103 23.16 -2.75 -3.41
N LEU A 104 22.82 -1.47 -3.61
CA LEU A 104 23.57 -0.34 -3.09
C LEU A 104 23.56 -0.31 -1.55
N ILE A 105 22.41 -0.52 -0.92
CA ILE A 105 22.30 -0.53 0.55
C ILE A 105 23.14 -1.68 1.10
N ARG A 106 23.03 -2.87 0.52
CA ARG A 106 23.76 -4.06 0.98
C ARG A 106 25.28 -3.91 0.85
N ASN A 107 25.74 -3.34 -0.26
CA ASN A 107 27.18 -3.27 -0.55
C ASN A 107 27.88 -2.10 0.15
N ASN A 108 27.14 -1.04 0.45
CA ASN A 108 27.72 0.21 0.96
C ASN A 108 27.33 0.52 2.41
N THR A 109 26.53 -0.32 3.07
CA THR A 109 26.09 -0.10 4.45
C THR A 109 26.08 -1.40 5.25
N THR A 110 25.91 -1.28 6.57
CA THR A 110 25.69 -2.42 7.47
C THR A 110 24.20 -2.74 7.67
N ILE A 111 23.30 -2.05 6.96
CA ILE A 111 21.85 -2.23 7.11
C ILE A 111 21.48 -3.60 6.55
N PRO A 112 20.84 -4.49 7.34
CA PRO A 112 20.42 -5.79 6.86
C PRO A 112 19.24 -5.62 5.89
N VAL A 113 19.49 -5.78 4.60
CA VAL A 113 18.46 -5.83 3.56
C VAL A 113 18.31 -7.24 3.01
N LEU A 114 17.13 -7.54 2.49
CA LEU A 114 16.80 -8.83 1.89
C LEU A 114 17.79 -9.15 0.75
N ARG A 115 18.29 -10.38 0.75
CA ARG A 115 19.16 -10.87 -0.32
C ARG A 115 18.31 -11.21 -1.53
N VAL A 116 18.46 -10.41 -2.59
CA VAL A 116 18.01 -10.77 -3.92
C VAL A 116 18.82 -11.98 -4.40
N ARG A 117 18.11 -13.06 -4.75
CA ARG A 117 18.67 -14.28 -5.35
C ARG A 117 18.77 -14.12 -6.86
N LEU A 118 17.71 -13.59 -7.45
CA LEU A 118 17.65 -13.18 -8.85
C LEU A 118 16.46 -12.24 -9.06
N TRP A 119 16.39 -11.67 -10.24
CA TRP A 119 15.27 -10.88 -10.72
C TRP A 119 15.24 -10.97 -12.25
N GLY A 120 14.11 -10.60 -12.85
CA GLY A 120 13.94 -10.63 -14.30
C GLY A 120 12.93 -9.59 -14.75
N SER A 121 13.13 -9.10 -15.98
CA SER A 121 12.15 -8.27 -16.68
C SER A 121 10.95 -9.09 -17.13
N ALA A 122 9.89 -8.43 -17.60
CA ALA A 122 8.72 -9.09 -18.19
C ALA A 122 9.14 -10.04 -19.33
N ALA A 123 10.10 -9.63 -20.17
CA ALA A 123 10.63 -10.45 -21.25
C ALA A 123 11.39 -11.71 -20.78
N SER A 124 11.85 -11.73 -19.53
CA SER A 124 12.56 -12.85 -18.93
C SER A 124 11.60 -13.88 -18.30
N ASP A 125 10.31 -13.55 -18.19
CA ASP A 125 9.31 -14.40 -17.56
C ASP A 125 8.61 -15.32 -18.59
N SER A 126 9.00 -16.60 -18.58
CA SER A 126 8.36 -17.63 -19.41
C SER A 126 6.90 -17.92 -19.08
N LEU A 127 6.40 -17.46 -17.92
CA LEU A 127 5.01 -17.60 -17.52
C LEU A 127 4.15 -16.40 -17.93
N GLY A 128 4.75 -15.29 -18.36
CA GLY A 128 4.04 -14.07 -18.78
C GLY A 128 3.26 -13.42 -17.64
N LEU A 129 3.73 -13.54 -16.39
CA LEU A 129 3.09 -12.99 -15.22
C LEU A 129 3.41 -11.50 -15.07
N CYS A 130 4.69 -11.12 -15.03
CA CYS A 130 5.23 -9.73 -15.05
C CYS A 130 6.71 -9.76 -14.64
N PRO A 131 7.42 -8.61 -14.57
CA PRO A 131 8.77 -8.57 -14.00
C PRO A 131 8.75 -9.04 -12.54
N PHE A 132 9.83 -9.64 -12.06
CA PHE A 132 9.82 -10.31 -10.77
C PHE A 132 11.15 -10.18 -10.02
N ILE A 133 11.07 -10.37 -8.70
CA ILE A 133 12.21 -10.49 -7.81
C ILE A 133 12.06 -11.80 -7.03
N MET A 134 13.09 -12.65 -7.05
CA MET A 134 13.21 -13.75 -6.09
C MET A 134 14.25 -13.37 -5.04
N MET A 135 13.83 -13.40 -3.78
CA MET A 135 14.68 -13.03 -2.65
C MET A 135 14.48 -14.01 -1.49
N ASP A 136 15.39 -13.97 -0.52
CA ASP A 136 15.21 -14.73 0.72
C ASP A 136 13.91 -14.33 1.42
N PHE A 137 13.16 -15.30 1.94
CA PHE A 137 12.03 -15.04 2.81
C PHE A 137 12.51 -14.93 4.26
N ILE A 138 12.05 -13.90 4.97
CA ILE A 138 12.30 -13.72 6.41
C ILE A 138 10.96 -13.70 7.11
N ASP A 139 10.74 -14.61 8.05
CA ASP A 139 9.57 -14.58 8.92
C ASP A 139 9.63 -13.35 9.83
N GLY A 140 8.55 -12.58 9.86
CA GLY A 140 8.45 -11.36 10.66
C GLY A 140 7.01 -10.90 10.81
N LEU A 141 6.79 -9.97 11.75
CA LEU A 141 5.51 -9.29 11.95
C LEU A 141 5.65 -7.85 11.42
N SER A 142 4.66 -7.39 10.66
CA SER A 142 4.67 -6.00 10.18
C SER A 142 4.39 -5.04 11.33
N GLU A 143 5.22 -4.00 11.46
CA GLU A 143 5.05 -2.94 12.44
C GLU A 143 3.79 -2.09 12.16
N SER A 144 3.44 -1.92 10.87
CA SER A 144 2.27 -1.17 10.41
C SER A 144 0.96 -1.66 11.00
N ASP A 145 0.87 -2.96 11.27
CA ASP A 145 -0.34 -3.61 11.77
C ASP A 145 -0.61 -3.25 13.24
N TYR A 146 0.39 -2.72 13.94
CA TYR A 146 0.32 -2.49 15.39
C TYR A 146 0.65 -1.06 15.83
N LEU A 147 1.40 -0.28 15.04
CA LEU A 147 1.94 1.02 15.49
C LEU A 147 1.52 2.25 14.67
N TRP A 148 0.75 2.10 13.58
CA TRP A 148 0.44 3.23 12.70
C TRP A 148 -0.91 3.91 13.00
N PRO A 149 -0.92 5.20 13.43
CA PRO A 149 -2.11 5.88 13.97
C PRO A 149 -3.13 6.36 12.93
N VAL A 150 -2.90 6.12 11.63
CA VAL A 150 -3.89 6.37 10.55
C VAL A 150 -4.48 5.07 10.00
N ASN A 151 -4.36 3.98 10.74
CA ASN A 151 -5.07 2.75 10.41
C ASN A 151 -6.58 2.95 10.64
N SER A 152 -7.41 2.69 9.62
CA SER A 152 -8.88 2.87 9.70
C SER A 152 -9.55 1.99 10.76
N SER A 153 -8.91 0.90 11.20
CA SER A 153 -9.37 0.13 12.36
C SER A 153 -9.31 0.92 13.68
N TRP A 154 -8.67 2.09 13.69
CA TRP A 154 -8.57 3.03 14.81
C TRP A 154 -9.53 4.21 14.64
N ASP A 155 -10.39 4.23 13.61
CA ASP A 155 -11.35 5.33 13.42
C ASP A 155 -12.33 5.43 14.60
N CYS A 156 -12.62 6.66 15.00
CA CYS A 156 -13.47 6.95 16.14
C CYS A 156 -14.96 6.76 15.78
N LYS A 157 -15.73 6.14 16.68
CA LYS A 157 -17.20 6.09 16.56
C LYS A 157 -17.79 7.30 17.27
N GLY A 158 -17.92 8.41 16.53
CA GLY A 158 -18.31 9.70 17.12
C GLY A 158 -17.14 10.31 17.89
N ASP A 159 -17.37 10.67 19.16
CA ASP A 159 -16.34 11.26 20.04
C ASP A 159 -15.66 10.24 20.96
N GLU A 160 -16.09 8.97 20.92
CA GLU A 160 -15.49 7.90 21.73
C GLU A 160 -14.16 7.42 21.15
N LEU A 161 -13.12 7.45 22.00
CA LEU A 161 -11.79 6.99 21.63
C LEU A 161 -11.73 5.46 21.55
N PRO A 162 -11.16 4.89 20.48
CA PRO A 162 -11.02 3.45 20.40
C PRO A 162 -10.06 2.93 21.48
N LYS A 163 -10.27 1.68 21.91
CA LYS A 163 -9.47 1.03 22.97
C LYS A 163 -7.97 1.04 22.68
N ILE A 164 -7.58 1.15 21.41
CA ILE A 164 -6.18 1.23 20.97
C ILE A 164 -5.49 2.54 21.38
N THR A 165 -6.25 3.59 21.68
CA THR A 165 -5.72 4.90 22.13
C THR A 165 -4.83 4.73 23.36
N GLY A 166 -5.29 3.98 24.37
CA GLY A 166 -4.49 3.73 25.57
C GLY A 166 -3.21 2.94 25.29
N ARG A 167 -3.24 2.06 24.28
CA ARG A 167 -2.07 1.30 23.84
C ARG A 167 -1.06 2.19 23.10
N TYR A 168 -1.54 3.04 22.20
CA TYR A 168 -0.73 4.04 21.50
C TYR A 168 -0.04 4.98 22.50
N CYS A 169 -0.78 5.59 23.42
CA CYS A 169 -0.21 6.48 24.43
C CYS A 169 0.86 5.78 25.27
N LYS A 170 0.60 4.54 25.72
CA LYS A 170 1.57 3.74 26.47
C LYS A 170 2.86 3.48 25.68
N TYR A 171 2.77 3.14 24.39
CA TYR A 171 3.97 2.91 23.59
C TYR A 171 4.71 4.20 23.26
N LEU A 172 3.98 5.29 23.04
CA LEU A 172 4.59 6.60 22.82
C LEU A 172 5.34 7.08 24.07
N GLU A 173 4.82 6.83 25.28
CA GLU A 173 5.55 7.07 26.53
C GLU A 173 6.83 6.24 26.64
N ILE A 174 6.77 4.95 26.29
CA ILE A 174 7.96 4.08 26.26
C ILE A 174 8.97 4.59 25.25
N PHE A 175 8.52 4.97 24.04
CA PHE A 175 9.36 5.50 22.98
C PHE A 175 10.08 6.77 23.42
N ILE A 176 9.35 7.74 24.00
CA ILE A 176 9.92 8.97 24.53
C ILE A 176 10.97 8.67 25.60
N ARG A 177 10.67 7.77 26.55
CA ARG A 177 11.63 7.39 27.60
C ARG A 177 12.91 6.79 27.02
N VAL A 178 12.79 5.85 26.09
CA VAL A 178 13.95 5.22 25.42
C VAL A 178 14.74 6.28 24.65
N LEU A 179 14.06 7.19 23.95
CA LEU A 179 14.71 8.26 23.21
C LEU A 179 15.51 9.19 24.13
N GLU A 180 14.98 9.54 25.31
CA GLU A 180 15.72 10.31 26.32
C GLU A 180 16.97 9.56 26.83
N GLU A 181 16.85 8.26 27.08
CA GLU A 181 17.98 7.42 27.50
C GLU A 181 19.07 7.35 26.41
N GLU A 182 18.69 7.31 25.14
CA GLU A 182 19.63 7.31 24.02
C GLU A 182 20.26 8.68 23.76
N GLU A 183 19.50 9.78 23.83
CA GLU A 183 20.02 11.15 23.72
C GLU A 183 21.02 11.48 24.85
N ALA A 184 20.81 10.93 26.05
CA ALA A 184 21.73 11.07 27.17
C ALA A 184 23.11 10.44 26.88
N LYS A 185 23.16 9.37 26.07
CA LYS A 185 24.40 8.69 25.66
C LYS A 185 25.11 9.39 24.50
N MET A 186 24.44 10.30 23.78
CA MET A 186 25.02 11.01 22.64
C MET A 186 26.06 12.06 23.07
N LEU A 187 27.06 12.31 22.22
CA LEU A 187 28.05 13.37 22.41
C LEU A 187 27.42 14.75 22.20
N ALA A 188 27.99 15.80 22.82
CA ALA A 188 27.41 17.15 22.88
C ALA A 188 27.26 17.89 21.53
N HIS A 189 27.82 17.37 20.43
CA HIS A 189 27.74 17.97 19.10
C HIS A 189 26.60 17.40 18.23
N LYS A 190 25.78 16.47 18.76
CA LYS A 190 24.61 15.92 18.08
C LYS A 190 23.34 16.61 18.61
N GLU A 191 22.35 16.81 17.74
CA GLU A 191 21.04 17.35 18.12
C GLU A 191 20.39 16.44 19.19
N LYS A 192 20.15 16.98 20.39
CA LYS A 192 19.62 16.26 21.57
C LYS A 192 18.21 16.72 21.95
N GLU A 193 17.39 17.05 20.96
CA GLU A 193 16.12 17.75 21.21
C GLU A 193 14.91 17.00 20.70
N LEU A 194 15.06 15.78 20.17
CA LEU A 194 13.95 15.06 19.57
C LEU A 194 12.95 14.60 20.64
N SER A 195 13.42 14.12 21.80
CA SER A 195 12.53 13.80 22.93
C SER A 195 11.76 15.03 23.42
N SER A 196 12.44 16.17 23.53
CA SER A 196 11.86 17.45 23.94
C SER A 196 10.83 17.95 22.94
N LEU A 197 11.13 17.83 21.64
CA LEU A 197 10.24 18.19 20.55
C LEU A 197 8.98 17.33 20.55
N ILE A 198 9.12 16.01 20.73
CA ILE A 198 7.97 15.10 20.80
C ILE A 198 7.10 15.44 22.01
N LYS A 199 7.69 15.63 23.19
CA LYS A 199 6.96 16.04 24.40
C LYS A 199 6.21 17.36 24.20
N TRP A 200 6.89 18.36 23.63
CA TRP A 200 6.27 19.63 23.29
C TRP A 200 5.10 19.45 22.32
N SER A 201 5.28 18.64 21.27
CA SER A 201 4.26 18.39 20.26
C SER A 201 3.02 17.67 20.81
N GLN A 202 3.18 16.81 21.83
CA GLN A 202 2.07 16.19 22.54
C GLN A 202 1.31 17.21 23.38
N ILE A 203 2.02 18.01 24.18
CA ILE A 203 1.41 19.00 25.08
C ILE A 203 0.68 20.09 24.28
N ALA A 204 1.30 20.55 23.20
CA ALA A 204 0.72 21.57 22.33
C ALA A 204 -0.34 21.01 21.36
N GLY A 205 -0.50 19.69 21.27
CA GLY A 205 -1.32 19.03 20.26
C GLY A 205 -0.79 19.15 18.82
N ALA A 206 0.41 19.71 18.62
CA ALA A 206 1.04 19.93 17.32
C ALA A 206 1.40 18.63 16.58
N ILE A 207 1.46 17.50 17.30
CA ILE A 207 1.69 16.18 16.71
C ILE A 207 0.57 15.75 15.75
N TRP A 208 -0.68 16.09 16.04
CA TRP A 208 -1.84 15.68 15.26
C TRP A 208 -1.92 16.32 13.87
N PRO A 209 -1.80 17.66 13.70
CA PRO A 209 -1.77 18.25 12.36
C PRO A 209 -0.55 17.78 11.58
N HIS A 210 0.59 17.54 12.22
CA HIS A 210 1.76 16.99 11.55
C HIS A 210 1.52 15.57 10.99
N ILE A 211 0.89 14.69 11.78
CA ILE A 211 0.48 13.36 11.31
C ILE A 211 -0.50 13.50 10.14
N LEU A 212 -1.54 14.34 10.27
CA LEU A 212 -2.54 14.54 9.22
C LEU A 212 -1.91 15.03 7.90
N LEU A 213 -1.01 16.00 7.97
CA LEU A 213 -0.33 16.55 6.79
C LEU A 213 0.64 15.56 6.14
N SER A 214 1.26 14.68 6.95
CA SER A 214 2.24 13.71 6.47
C SER A 214 1.61 12.49 5.80
N THR A 215 0.35 12.17 6.13
CA THR A 215 -0.33 10.96 5.64
C THR A 215 -1.25 11.20 4.45
N GLY A 216 -1.69 12.44 4.21
CA GLY A 216 -2.41 12.86 3.00
C GLY A 216 -3.83 12.30 2.82
N PHE A 217 -4.21 11.26 3.56
CA PHE A 217 -5.52 10.60 3.52
C PHE A 217 -6.09 10.54 4.94
N ASN A 218 -6.95 11.49 5.30
CA ASN A 218 -7.56 11.52 6.63
C ASN A 218 -9.04 11.86 6.54
N ASP A 219 -9.87 10.98 7.09
CA ASP A 219 -11.29 11.26 7.32
C ASP A 219 -11.47 12.13 8.58
N TYR A 220 -12.59 12.85 8.69
CA TYR A 220 -12.95 13.60 9.90
C TYR A 220 -13.15 12.70 11.13
N ARG A 221 -13.39 11.40 10.90
CA ARG A 221 -13.48 10.37 11.95
C ARG A 221 -12.15 9.72 12.28
N SER A 222 -11.10 10.02 11.51
CA SER A 222 -9.79 9.43 11.75
C SER A 222 -9.30 9.76 13.15
N PHE A 223 -8.54 8.83 13.73
CA PHE A 223 -7.98 8.99 15.06
C PHE A 223 -7.20 10.31 15.23
N PRO A 224 -6.26 10.70 14.32
CA PRO A 224 -5.53 11.95 14.48
C PRO A 224 -6.41 13.20 14.35
N PHE A 225 -7.43 13.16 13.49
CA PHE A 225 -8.37 14.27 13.35
C PHE A 225 -9.22 14.45 14.61
N THR A 226 -9.67 13.35 15.20
CA THR A 226 -10.41 13.37 16.47
C THR A 226 -9.54 13.93 17.60
N GLN A 227 -8.28 13.50 17.69
CA GLN A 227 -7.33 14.02 18.67
C GLN A 227 -7.07 15.51 18.47
N LEU A 228 -6.90 15.99 17.24
CA LEU A 228 -6.76 17.41 16.93
C LEU A 228 -7.96 18.21 17.44
N ARG A 229 -9.19 17.77 17.11
CA ARG A 229 -10.43 18.43 17.53
C ARG A 229 -10.59 18.44 19.05
N GLN A 230 -10.24 17.35 19.73
CA GLN A 230 -10.26 17.28 21.19
C GLN A 230 -9.25 18.23 21.85
N ASN A 231 -8.03 18.33 21.30
CA ASN A 231 -7.00 19.25 21.81
C ASN A 231 -7.35 20.73 21.59
N LEU A 232 -7.98 21.07 20.46
CA LEU A 232 -8.52 22.41 20.22
C LEU A 232 -9.69 22.75 21.16
N GLY A 233 -10.49 21.74 21.51
CA GLY A 233 -11.67 21.88 22.34
C GLY A 233 -12.91 22.31 21.54
N ALA A 234 -14.08 21.86 21.98
CA ALA A 234 -15.34 22.03 21.24
C ALA A 234 -15.68 23.51 20.97
N THR A 235 -15.47 24.40 21.95
CA THR A 235 -15.77 25.83 21.82
C THR A 235 -14.92 26.50 20.74
N GLU A 236 -13.60 26.30 20.77
CA GLU A 236 -12.69 26.91 19.79
C GLU A 236 -12.90 26.30 18.41
N TRP A 237 -13.17 24.99 18.34
CA TRP A 237 -13.52 24.32 17.09
C TRP A 237 -14.79 24.92 16.47
N SER A 238 -15.87 25.06 17.24
CA SER A 238 -17.12 25.66 16.75
C SER A 238 -16.93 27.12 16.33
N ARG A 239 -16.14 27.90 17.08
CA ARG A 239 -15.82 29.28 16.72
C ARG A 239 -15.13 29.35 15.38
N ARG A 240 -14.09 28.55 15.16
CA ARG A 240 -13.37 28.49 13.87
C ARG A 240 -14.24 27.97 12.74
N ALA A 241 -15.03 26.92 12.98
CA ALA A 241 -15.97 26.41 11.99
C ALA A 241 -16.94 27.51 11.51
N SER A 242 -17.42 28.37 12.43
CA SER A 242 -18.30 29.49 12.08
C SER A 242 -17.62 30.59 11.25
N GLU A 243 -16.29 30.73 11.31
CA GLU A 243 -15.55 31.70 10.47
C GLU A 243 -15.53 31.28 8.98
N PHE A 244 -15.72 29.99 8.70
CA PHE A 244 -15.77 29.41 7.37
C PHE A 244 -17.18 28.96 6.98
N ASP A 245 -18.20 29.31 7.78
CA ASP A 245 -19.60 28.96 7.56
C ASP A 245 -20.23 29.91 6.53
N ASN A 246 -19.75 29.82 5.29
CA ASN A 246 -20.37 30.48 4.14
C ASN A 246 -21.35 29.52 3.47
N VAL A 247 -22.55 29.44 4.06
CA VAL A 247 -23.62 28.53 3.62
C VAL A 247 -23.85 28.62 2.11
N LYS A 248 -23.88 29.84 1.55
CA LYS A 248 -24.11 30.04 0.11
C LYS A 248 -23.00 29.46 -0.76
N GLU A 249 -21.74 29.72 -0.42
CA GLU A 249 -20.60 29.19 -1.17
C GLU A 249 -20.50 27.65 -1.03
N LEU A 250 -20.79 27.12 0.17
CA LEU A 250 -20.86 25.68 0.42
C LEU A 250 -21.99 25.02 -0.38
N GLU A 251 -23.17 25.63 -0.44
CA GLU A 251 -24.30 25.15 -1.23
C GLU A 251 -24.01 25.20 -2.74
N GLU A 252 -23.41 26.28 -3.23
CA GLU A 252 -23.00 26.41 -4.64
C GLU A 252 -21.92 25.37 -5.00
N PHE A 253 -20.93 25.18 -4.13
CA PHE A 253 -19.90 24.16 -4.29
C PHE A 253 -20.51 22.76 -4.28
N ALA A 254 -21.37 22.45 -3.31
CA ALA A 254 -22.02 21.15 -3.19
C ALA A 254 -22.91 20.87 -4.39
N THR A 255 -23.72 21.84 -4.84
CA THR A 255 -24.58 21.70 -6.04
C THR A 255 -23.76 21.43 -7.28
N ARG A 256 -22.67 22.18 -7.49
CA ARG A 256 -21.77 21.96 -8.61
C ARG A 256 -21.11 20.58 -8.54
N LYS A 257 -20.62 20.17 -7.37
CA LYS A 257 -19.98 18.87 -7.18
C LYS A 257 -20.93 17.69 -7.33
N LEU A 258 -22.16 17.82 -6.85
CA LEU A 258 -23.22 16.83 -7.08
C LEU A 258 -23.55 16.73 -8.57
N SER A 259 -23.67 17.84 -9.29
CA SER A 259 -23.90 17.79 -10.74
C SER A 259 -22.71 17.21 -11.52
N GLU A 260 -21.48 17.53 -11.13
CA GLU A 260 -20.27 16.93 -11.71
C GLU A 260 -20.23 15.41 -11.41
N LEU A 261 -20.64 15.00 -10.20
CA LEU A 261 -20.74 13.60 -9.80
C LEU A 261 -21.83 12.86 -10.58
N ASP A 262 -23.02 13.43 -10.76
CA ASP A 262 -24.10 12.82 -11.56
C ASP A 262 -23.66 12.60 -13.02
N GLN A 263 -23.00 13.60 -13.61
CA GLN A 263 -22.46 13.49 -14.98
C GLN A 263 -21.40 12.40 -15.09
N TYR A 264 -20.57 12.30 -14.05
CA TYR A 264 -19.55 11.28 -13.96
C TYR A 264 -20.14 9.89 -13.75
N ASP A 265 -21.12 9.72 -12.86
CA ASP A 265 -21.83 8.46 -12.61
C ASP A 265 -22.56 8.01 -13.89
N GLU A 266 -23.23 8.92 -14.61
CA GLU A 266 -23.80 8.61 -15.93
C GLU A 266 -22.73 8.15 -16.94
N ALA A 267 -21.54 8.76 -16.94
CA ALA A 267 -20.45 8.36 -17.82
C ALA A 267 -19.88 6.99 -17.41
N VAL A 268 -19.80 6.71 -16.11
CA VAL A 268 -19.41 5.41 -15.54
C VAL A 268 -20.44 4.36 -15.92
N GLU A 269 -21.75 4.57 -15.69
CA GLU A 269 -22.84 3.65 -16.08
C GLU A 269 -22.84 3.36 -17.59
N LYS A 270 -22.60 4.38 -18.43
CA LYS A 270 -22.44 4.18 -19.89
C LYS A 270 -21.20 3.34 -20.24
N THR A 271 -20.23 3.27 -19.32
CA THR A 271 -19.02 2.44 -19.41
C THR A 271 -19.15 1.13 -18.63
N GLU A 272 -20.23 0.93 -17.84
CA GLU A 272 -20.57 -0.28 -17.09
C GLU A 272 -21.04 -1.43 -17.99
N ASP A 273 -20.26 -1.73 -19.02
CA ASP A 273 -20.21 -3.08 -19.59
C ASP A 273 -19.71 -4.12 -18.56
N LYS A 274 -19.42 -3.72 -17.30
CA LYS A 274 -19.17 -4.63 -16.17
C LYS A 274 -20.32 -5.63 -16.00
N ALA A 275 -21.57 -5.21 -16.19
CA ALA A 275 -22.70 -6.13 -16.19
C ALA A 275 -22.63 -7.16 -17.33
N LEU A 276 -22.03 -6.82 -18.48
CA LEU A 276 -21.76 -7.76 -19.57
C LEU A 276 -20.63 -8.72 -19.23
N VAL A 277 -19.61 -8.26 -18.51
CA VAL A 277 -18.54 -9.13 -17.98
C VAL A 277 -19.10 -10.10 -16.93
N ASP A 278 -19.88 -9.61 -15.98
CA ASP A 278 -20.46 -10.41 -14.89
C ASP A 278 -21.53 -11.40 -15.39
N SER A 279 -22.28 -11.04 -16.43
CA SER A 279 -23.24 -11.94 -17.10
C SER A 279 -22.58 -12.91 -18.08
N GLY A 280 -21.27 -12.82 -18.30
CA GLY A 280 -20.51 -13.66 -19.24
C GLY A 280 -20.77 -13.34 -20.72
N ASN A 281 -21.48 -12.25 -21.02
CA ASN A 281 -21.73 -11.77 -22.38
C ASN A 281 -20.50 -11.05 -22.99
N MET A 282 -19.49 -10.75 -22.18
CA MET A 282 -18.22 -10.15 -22.57
C MET A 282 -17.08 -10.75 -21.76
N THR A 283 -15.92 -11.02 -22.38
CA THR A 283 -14.75 -11.47 -21.61
C THR A 283 -14.04 -10.29 -20.95
N LYS A 284 -13.27 -10.56 -19.89
CA LYS A 284 -12.47 -9.53 -19.18
C LYS A 284 -11.51 -8.83 -20.13
N GLU A 285 -10.92 -9.56 -21.09
CA GLU A 285 -9.98 -9.04 -22.08
C GLU A 285 -10.68 -8.12 -23.10
N GLN A 286 -11.90 -8.48 -23.53
CA GLN A 286 -12.71 -7.64 -24.42
C GLN A 286 -13.09 -6.32 -23.76
N PHE A 287 -13.42 -6.36 -22.46
CA PHE A 287 -13.74 -5.18 -21.66
C PHE A 287 -12.52 -4.24 -21.54
N ILE A 288 -11.34 -4.78 -21.21
CA ILE A 288 -10.09 -3.99 -21.11
C ILE A 288 -9.76 -3.30 -22.43
N ALA A 289 -9.86 -4.00 -23.56
CA ALA A 289 -9.57 -3.44 -24.88
C ALA A 289 -10.50 -2.28 -25.22
N ARG A 290 -11.81 -2.45 -24.97
CA ARG A 290 -12.82 -1.42 -25.25
C ARG A 290 -12.65 -0.18 -24.38
N CYS A 291 -12.37 -0.34 -23.10
CA CYS A 291 -12.15 0.80 -22.20
C CYS A 291 -10.86 1.55 -22.54
N SER A 292 -9.80 0.84 -22.94
CA SER A 292 -8.54 1.46 -23.39
C SER A 292 -8.76 2.36 -24.61
N GLU A 293 -9.60 1.95 -25.57
CA GLU A 293 -9.98 2.78 -26.73
C GLU A 293 -10.74 4.05 -26.31
N LEU A 294 -11.71 3.92 -25.38
CA LEU A 294 -12.48 5.05 -24.85
C LEU A 294 -11.60 6.07 -24.10
N LEU A 295 -10.68 5.58 -23.28
CA LEU A 295 -9.74 6.45 -22.56
C LEU A 295 -8.79 7.17 -23.53
N SER A 296 -8.30 6.49 -24.56
CA SER A 296 -7.44 7.11 -25.58
C SER A 296 -8.16 8.24 -26.36
N THR A 297 -9.47 8.12 -26.57
CA THR A 297 -10.25 9.12 -27.31
C THR A 297 -10.66 10.32 -26.45
N GLN A 298 -10.75 10.17 -25.13
CA GLN A 298 -10.99 11.29 -24.21
C GLN A 298 -9.75 12.15 -23.97
N TYR A 299 -8.55 11.55 -23.84
CA TYR A 299 -7.32 12.29 -23.53
C TYR A 299 -6.66 12.98 -24.74
N TYR A 300 -6.94 12.56 -25.97
CA TYR A 300 -6.39 13.19 -27.20
C TYR A 300 -7.24 14.34 -27.76
N ASN A 301 -8.43 14.60 -27.20
CA ASN A 301 -9.34 15.66 -27.65
C ASN A 301 -9.44 16.85 -26.67
N SER A 302 -8.51 16.94 -25.72
CA SER A 302 -8.40 18.03 -24.73
C SER A 302 -7.13 18.85 -24.88
#